data_AF-A0A565A5R0-F1
#
_entry.id   AF-A0A565A5R0-F1
#
_cell.length_a   1.000
_cell.length_b   1.000
_cell.length_c   1.000
_cell.angle_alpha   90.00
_cell.angle_beta   90.00
_cell.angle_gamma   90.00
#
_symmetry.space_group_name_H-M   'P 1'
#
loop_
_entity.id
_entity.type
_entity.pdbx_description
1 polymer ?
#
loop_
_entity_poly.entity_id
_entity_poly.type
_entity_poly.pdbx_seq_one_letter_code
_entity_poly.pdbx_strand_id
1 'polypeptide(L)'
;MFDLDSDNGLQKEESADSELKSTIQGDRIIFHHLPSYKFDQKLKADVDENIYSTYYKGLYYLQNQYAWITDILNKLSRNIRLVQESYIEGDDFNKKRCYDLNFWLYDEVYKNLQSSKQNSENMGNIIDKVQEVWKNIVYNQFYNEEYKCYPDKELLLNIGYLQEIKDLFDFFEDYNQMKKEIIANTYRACFKYVDYLKQRIPVYYAWRDSCKVDGYACKRYIDDYMKYRPSSVANELSYFSVILTYYGNECYSKVYDIFVDAKERPKRNDGIYKQKMEDMKKAKSR
;
A
#
# COMPACT_ATOMS: atom_id res chain seq x y z
N MET A 1 19.90 -16.43 18.28
CA MET A 1 19.13 -17.68 18.44
C MET A 1 17.93 -17.75 17.50
N PHE A 2 17.34 -16.63 17.11
CA PHE A 2 16.79 -16.54 15.76
C PHE A 2 17.65 -15.56 15.00
N ASP A 3 18.56 -16.08 14.19
CA ASP A 3 19.25 -15.25 13.19
C ASP A 3 18.27 -14.94 12.05
N LEU A 4 17.14 -14.30 12.41
CA LEU A 4 16.11 -13.84 11.47
C LEU A 4 16.63 -12.71 10.61
N ASP A 5 17.92 -12.37 10.71
CA ASP A 5 18.49 -11.15 10.15
C ASP A 5 19.81 -11.36 9.41
N SER A 6 20.42 -12.56 9.41
CA SER A 6 21.44 -12.85 8.40
C SER A 6 20.79 -12.86 7.03
N ASP A 7 21.01 -11.76 6.30
CA ASP A 7 20.93 -11.73 4.86
C ASP A 7 22.13 -12.53 4.35
N ASN A 8 22.02 -13.86 4.30
CA ASN A 8 23.07 -14.72 3.72
C ASN A 8 23.24 -14.53 2.20
N GLY A 9 22.84 -13.38 1.64
CA GLY A 9 23.04 -13.02 0.24
C GLY A 9 22.31 -13.89 -0.79
N LEU A 10 21.39 -14.77 -0.36
CA LEU A 10 20.78 -15.80 -1.21
C LEU A 10 19.48 -15.39 -1.92
N GLN A 11 18.84 -14.30 -1.50
CA GLN A 11 17.63 -13.81 -2.17
C GLN A 11 17.95 -13.26 -3.56
N LYS A 12 17.42 -13.93 -4.58
CA LYS A 12 17.49 -13.45 -5.97
C LYS A 12 16.38 -12.45 -6.25
N GLU A 13 16.62 -11.53 -7.16
CA GLU A 13 15.53 -10.70 -7.72
C GLU A 13 14.56 -11.58 -8.52
N GLU A 14 13.29 -11.20 -8.49
CA GLU A 14 12.28 -11.86 -9.30
C GLU A 14 12.58 -11.63 -10.79
N SER A 15 12.53 -12.72 -11.57
CA SER A 15 12.76 -12.63 -13.01
C SER A 15 11.69 -11.76 -13.68
N ALA A 16 12.11 -10.94 -14.65
CA ALA A 16 11.20 -10.23 -15.54
C ALA A 16 10.26 -11.21 -16.28
N ASP A 17 10.69 -12.44 -16.50
CA ASP A 17 9.92 -13.47 -17.23
C ASP A 17 8.95 -14.27 -16.34
N SER A 18 8.96 -14.08 -15.01
CA SER A 18 8.04 -14.79 -14.12
C SER A 18 6.59 -14.32 -14.26
N GLU A 19 5.63 -15.16 -13.91
CA GLU A 19 4.23 -14.75 -13.79
C GLU A 19 4.07 -13.77 -12.60
N LEU A 20 3.41 -12.62 -12.82
CA LEU A 20 3.12 -11.60 -11.81
C LEU A 20 2.06 -12.07 -10.83
N LYS A 21 2.41 -13.01 -9.95
CA LYS A 21 1.53 -13.45 -8.86
C LYS A 21 1.66 -12.52 -7.67
N SER A 22 0.51 -12.23 -7.06
CA SER A 22 0.45 -11.51 -5.79
C SER A 22 1.31 -12.21 -4.74
N THR A 23 2.08 -11.46 -3.96
CA THR A 23 2.81 -12.01 -2.80
C THR A 23 1.85 -12.63 -1.78
N ILE A 24 0.66 -12.04 -1.62
CA ILE A 24 -0.43 -12.54 -0.77
C ILE A 24 -1.34 -13.46 -1.60
N GLN A 25 -1.57 -14.66 -1.09
CA GLN A 25 -2.48 -15.64 -1.67
C GLN A 25 -3.79 -15.65 -0.86
N GLY A 26 -4.93 -15.60 -1.55
CA GLY A 26 -6.26 -15.53 -0.94
C GLY A 26 -6.65 -14.12 -0.46
N ASP A 27 -7.67 -14.06 0.39
CA ASP A 27 -8.21 -12.80 0.91
C ASP A 27 -7.27 -12.15 1.94
N ARG A 28 -7.16 -10.82 1.88
CA ARG A 28 -6.35 -10.05 2.83
C ARG A 28 -6.99 -10.11 4.22
N ILE A 29 -6.17 -10.39 5.23
CA ILE A 29 -6.58 -10.32 6.62
C ILE A 29 -6.57 -8.86 7.06
N ILE A 30 -7.72 -8.43 7.60
CA ILE A 30 -7.98 -7.04 7.98
C ILE A 30 -8.31 -7.00 9.46
N PHE A 31 -7.68 -6.07 10.18
CA PHE A 31 -8.03 -5.76 11.56
C PHE A 31 -8.65 -4.37 11.65
N HIS A 32 -9.94 -4.32 12.01
CA HIS A 32 -10.68 -3.06 11.98
C HIS A 32 -10.20 -2.03 13.02
N HIS A 33 -9.48 -2.48 14.05
CA HIS A 33 -8.95 -1.59 15.09
C HIS A 33 -7.63 -0.91 14.70
N LEU A 34 -6.95 -1.39 13.67
CA LEU A 34 -5.65 -0.88 13.22
C LEU A 34 -5.76 0.42 12.43
N PRO A 35 -4.72 1.29 12.47
CA PRO A 35 -4.76 2.62 11.89
C PRO A 35 -4.96 2.61 10.36
N SER A 36 -4.28 1.71 9.63
CA SER A 36 -4.37 1.65 8.17
C SER A 36 -5.81 1.43 7.68
N TYR A 37 -6.51 0.49 8.31
CA TYR A 37 -7.93 0.22 8.03
C TYR A 37 -8.81 1.43 8.33
N LYS A 38 -8.61 2.06 9.50
CA LYS A 38 -9.42 3.23 9.90
C LYS A 38 -9.27 4.37 8.90
N PHE A 39 -8.08 4.60 8.36
CA PHE A 39 -7.85 5.63 7.34
C PHE A 39 -8.49 5.25 6.00
N ASP A 40 -8.33 4.01 5.54
CA ASP A 40 -8.96 3.49 4.32
C ASP A 40 -10.50 3.61 4.36
N GLN A 41 -11.12 3.32 5.51
CA GLN A 41 -12.57 3.50 5.67
C GLN A 41 -13.00 4.96 5.54
N LYS A 42 -12.18 5.91 6.00
CA LYS A 42 -12.47 7.33 5.76
C LYS A 42 -12.49 7.61 4.27
N LEU A 43 -11.51 7.16 3.50
CA LEU A 43 -11.47 7.39 2.03
C LEU A 43 -12.69 6.83 1.29
N LYS A 44 -13.26 5.72 1.79
CA LYS A 44 -14.41 5.02 1.19
C LYS A 44 -15.78 5.52 1.65
N ALA A 45 -15.84 6.35 2.69
CA ALA A 45 -17.11 6.87 3.18
C ALA A 45 -17.88 7.61 2.07
N ASP A 46 -19.22 7.53 2.12
CA ASP A 46 -20.09 8.28 1.22
C ASP A 46 -19.98 9.79 1.47
N VAL A 47 -20.42 10.56 0.48
CA VAL A 47 -20.30 12.02 0.49
C VAL A 47 -21.65 12.66 0.24
N ASP A 48 -22.07 13.50 1.19
CA ASP A 48 -23.31 14.28 1.11
C ASP A 48 -23.09 15.66 0.47
N GLU A 49 -21.84 16.16 0.45
CA GLU A 49 -21.49 17.50 0.00
C GLU A 49 -20.54 17.51 -1.20
N ASN A 50 -20.90 18.25 -2.25
CA ASN A 50 -20.04 18.44 -3.42
C ASN A 50 -19.14 19.67 -3.26
N ILE A 51 -18.04 19.51 -2.51
CA ILE A 51 -17.00 20.54 -2.40
C ILE A 51 -16.14 20.55 -3.66
N TYR A 52 -15.64 21.73 -4.06
CA TYR A 52 -14.77 21.91 -5.24
C TYR A 52 -15.37 21.51 -6.60
N SER A 53 -16.71 21.44 -6.70
CA SER A 53 -17.42 21.11 -7.95
C SER A 53 -17.09 22.00 -9.15
N THR A 54 -16.66 23.23 -8.88
CA THR A 54 -16.26 24.20 -9.91
C THR A 54 -15.07 23.73 -10.76
N TYR A 55 -14.23 22.84 -10.22
CA TYR A 55 -13.09 22.26 -10.93
C TYR A 55 -13.48 21.15 -11.91
N TYR A 56 -14.73 20.66 -11.88
CA TYR A 56 -15.14 19.51 -12.70
C TYR A 56 -15.57 19.90 -14.11
N LYS A 57 -15.73 21.20 -14.41
CA LYS A 57 -16.35 21.70 -15.66
C LYS A 57 -15.74 21.11 -16.94
N GLY A 58 -14.45 20.79 -16.94
CA GLY A 58 -13.76 20.17 -18.08
C GLY A 58 -14.08 18.69 -18.33
N LEU A 59 -14.81 18.03 -17.42
CA LEU A 59 -15.08 16.59 -17.45
C LEU A 59 -16.51 16.23 -17.90
N TYR A 60 -17.29 17.19 -18.41
CA TYR A 60 -18.69 16.96 -18.79
C TYR A 60 -18.89 15.74 -19.72
N TYR A 61 -18.07 15.62 -20.77
CA TYR A 61 -18.12 14.48 -21.68
C TYR A 61 -17.85 13.16 -20.95
N LEU A 62 -16.85 13.15 -20.07
CA LEU A 62 -16.47 11.97 -19.31
C LEU A 62 -17.58 11.56 -18.33
N GLN A 63 -18.20 12.51 -17.65
CA GLN A 63 -19.33 12.29 -16.75
C GLN A 63 -20.56 11.74 -17.48
N ASN A 64 -20.82 12.20 -18.70
CA ASN A 64 -21.91 11.68 -19.54
C ASN A 64 -21.65 10.26 -20.03
N GLN A 65 -20.40 9.93 -20.36
CA GLN A 65 -20.02 8.59 -20.80
C GLN A 65 -19.97 7.59 -19.63
N TYR A 66 -19.61 8.06 -18.44
CA TYR A 66 -19.35 7.25 -17.26
C TYR A 66 -20.07 7.86 -16.05
N ALA A 67 -21.29 7.42 -15.76
CA ALA A 67 -22.13 7.98 -14.70
C ALA A 67 -21.46 7.95 -13.31
N TRP A 68 -20.61 6.95 -13.05
CA TRP A 68 -19.87 6.79 -11.80
C TRP A 68 -18.74 7.83 -11.60
N ILE A 69 -18.33 8.56 -12.65
CA ILE A 69 -17.27 9.59 -12.53
C ILE A 69 -17.69 10.71 -11.59
N THR A 70 -18.97 11.10 -11.60
CA THR A 70 -19.46 12.16 -10.71
C THR A 70 -19.32 11.75 -9.24
N ASP A 71 -19.59 10.48 -8.90
CA ASP A 71 -19.39 9.97 -7.54
C ASP A 71 -17.90 9.98 -7.14
N ILE A 72 -17.02 9.52 -8.04
CA ILE A 72 -15.56 9.56 -7.81
C ILE A 72 -15.08 10.99 -7.59
N LEU A 73 -15.53 11.96 -8.40
CA LEU A 73 -15.10 13.36 -8.25
C LEU A 73 -15.54 13.96 -6.91
N ASN A 74 -16.77 13.70 -6.49
CA ASN A 74 -17.27 14.15 -5.19
C ASN A 74 -16.46 13.55 -4.03
N LYS A 75 -16.22 12.23 -4.08
CA LYS A 75 -15.40 11.52 -3.08
C LYS A 75 -13.95 12.00 -3.09
N LEU A 76 -13.37 12.22 -4.27
CA LEU A 76 -12.01 12.70 -4.45
C LEU A 76 -11.82 14.08 -3.82
N SER A 77 -12.71 15.04 -4.09
CA SER A 77 -12.62 16.38 -3.51
C SER A 77 -12.65 16.36 -1.98
N ARG A 78 -13.54 15.56 -1.40
CA ARG A 78 -13.58 15.32 0.05
C ARG A 78 -12.29 14.65 0.55
N ASN A 79 -11.78 13.64 -0.17
CA ASN A 79 -10.58 12.91 0.21
C ASN A 79 -9.30 13.77 0.10
N ILE A 80 -9.22 14.67 -0.88
CA ILE A 80 -8.14 15.66 -0.99
C ILE A 80 -8.13 16.51 0.28
N ARG A 81 -9.27 17.10 0.65
CA ARG A 81 -9.38 17.87 1.89
C ARG A 81 -8.96 17.05 3.10
N LEU A 82 -9.48 15.82 3.24
CA LEU A 82 -9.13 14.91 4.32
C LEU A 82 -7.62 14.67 4.44
N VAL A 83 -6.92 14.40 3.33
CA VAL A 83 -5.47 14.13 3.36
C VAL A 83 -4.70 15.39 3.72
N GLN A 84 -5.03 16.55 3.14
CA GLN A 84 -4.32 17.81 3.41
C GLN A 84 -4.50 18.23 4.89
N GLU A 85 -5.73 18.17 5.40
CA GLU A 85 -6.05 18.55 6.79
C GLU A 85 -5.55 17.53 7.82
N SER A 86 -5.23 16.30 7.39
CA SER A 86 -4.62 15.27 8.25
C SER A 86 -3.10 15.38 8.39
N TYR A 87 -2.49 16.44 7.86
CA TYR A 87 -1.06 16.66 7.99
C TYR A 87 -0.66 16.85 9.45
N ILE A 88 0.41 16.15 9.85
CA ILE A 88 0.99 16.27 11.19
C ILE A 88 2.50 16.44 11.01
N GLU A 89 3.06 17.56 11.44
CA GLU A 89 4.50 17.79 11.34
C GLU A 89 5.31 16.65 11.98
N GLY A 90 6.29 16.12 11.25
CA GLY A 90 7.13 15.01 11.70
C GLY A 90 6.50 13.62 11.64
N ASP A 91 5.24 13.47 11.20
CA ASP A 91 4.63 12.15 11.01
C ASP A 91 5.11 11.48 9.70
N ASP A 92 5.76 10.33 9.84
CA ASP A 92 6.26 9.52 8.72
C ASP A 92 5.15 9.03 7.78
N PHE A 93 3.89 9.01 8.24
CA PHE A 93 2.76 8.53 7.44
C PHE A 93 2.03 9.64 6.67
N ASN A 94 2.47 10.90 6.73
CA ASN A 94 1.90 11.96 5.88
C ASN A 94 1.95 11.57 4.40
N LYS A 95 3.14 11.22 3.90
CA LYS A 95 3.34 10.80 2.52
C LYS A 95 2.54 9.53 2.21
N LYS A 96 2.51 8.56 3.13
CA LYS A 96 1.68 7.35 3.00
C LYS A 96 0.19 7.64 2.81
N ARG A 97 -0.39 8.60 3.56
CA ARG A 97 -1.78 9.03 3.37
C ARG A 97 -2.02 9.59 1.96
N CYS A 98 -1.01 10.24 1.37
CA CYS A 98 -1.06 10.65 -0.03
C CYS A 98 -1.00 9.47 -1.02
N TYR A 99 -0.21 8.44 -0.70
CA TYR A 99 -0.22 7.19 -1.47
C TYR A 99 -1.59 6.51 -1.41
N ASP A 100 -2.22 6.43 -0.23
CA ASP A 100 -3.55 5.81 -0.09
C ASP A 100 -4.60 6.53 -0.95
N LEU A 101 -4.55 7.85 -1.04
CA LEU A 101 -5.43 8.62 -1.92
C LEU A 101 -5.17 8.33 -3.41
N ASN A 102 -3.90 8.26 -3.80
CA ASN A 102 -3.54 7.85 -5.15
C ASN A 102 -4.06 6.43 -5.44
N PHE A 103 -3.75 5.46 -4.58
CA PHE A 103 -4.22 4.08 -4.69
C PHE A 103 -5.75 4.02 -4.79
N TRP A 104 -6.47 4.71 -3.91
CA TRP A 104 -7.93 4.73 -3.87
C TRP A 104 -8.52 5.18 -5.22
N LEU A 105 -7.98 6.23 -5.84
CA LEU A 105 -8.45 6.68 -7.14
C LEU A 105 -8.29 5.59 -8.22
N TYR A 106 -7.12 4.94 -8.26
CA TYR A 106 -6.84 3.89 -9.25
C TYR A 106 -7.77 2.68 -9.04
N ASP A 107 -7.97 2.28 -7.78
CA ASP A 107 -8.81 1.15 -7.39
C ASP A 107 -10.29 1.41 -7.72
N GLU A 108 -10.82 2.61 -7.42
CA GLU A 108 -12.20 2.97 -7.75
C GLU A 108 -12.45 3.01 -9.26
N VAL A 109 -11.54 3.61 -10.04
CA VAL A 109 -11.64 3.60 -11.51
C VAL A 109 -11.58 2.17 -12.05
N TYR A 110 -10.65 1.35 -11.55
CA TYR A 110 -10.51 -0.04 -11.99
C TYR A 110 -11.77 -0.86 -11.71
N LYS A 111 -12.30 -0.81 -10.48
CA LYS A 111 -13.51 -1.54 -10.10
C LYS A 111 -14.71 -1.15 -10.93
N ASN A 112 -14.90 0.16 -11.18
CA ASN A 112 -16.02 0.64 -11.98
C ASN A 112 -15.93 0.24 -13.45
N LEU A 113 -14.72 0.23 -14.04
CA LEU A 113 -14.53 -0.27 -15.42
C LEU A 113 -14.80 -1.78 -15.53
N GLN A 114 -14.35 -2.56 -14.55
CA GLN A 114 -14.61 -4.01 -14.51
C GLN A 114 -16.10 -4.32 -14.34
N SER A 115 -16.78 -3.66 -13.40
CA SER A 115 -18.19 -3.92 -13.09
C SER A 115 -19.13 -3.50 -14.24
N SER A 116 -18.77 -2.44 -14.96
CA SER A 116 -19.55 -1.92 -16.10
C SER A 116 -19.25 -2.62 -17.43
N LYS A 117 -18.33 -3.60 -17.46
CA LYS A 117 -17.81 -4.23 -18.69
C LYS A 117 -17.31 -3.21 -19.73
N GLN A 118 -16.87 -2.04 -19.27
CA GLN A 118 -16.34 -0.99 -20.13
C GLN A 118 -14.86 -1.24 -20.43
N ASN A 119 -14.39 -0.70 -21.56
CA ASN A 119 -13.05 -0.98 -22.04
C ASN A 119 -11.97 -0.44 -21.07
N SER A 120 -11.15 -1.36 -20.55
CA SER A 120 -10.00 -1.06 -19.68
C SER A 120 -8.90 -0.23 -20.39
N GLU A 121 -8.89 -0.17 -21.72
CA GLU A 121 -7.96 0.66 -22.50
C GLU A 121 -8.09 2.16 -22.17
N ASN A 122 -9.28 2.59 -21.73
CA ASN A 122 -9.53 3.99 -21.37
C ASN A 122 -9.10 4.35 -19.94
N MET A 123 -8.68 3.39 -19.12
CA MET A 123 -8.34 3.60 -17.71
C MET A 123 -7.31 4.72 -17.52
N GLY A 124 -6.24 4.70 -18.31
CA GLY A 124 -5.18 5.72 -18.22
C GLY A 124 -5.71 7.13 -18.51
N ASN A 125 -6.50 7.30 -19.58
CA ASN A 125 -7.09 8.58 -19.96
C ASN A 125 -8.05 9.11 -18.87
N ILE A 126 -8.87 8.22 -18.30
CA ILE A 126 -9.77 8.59 -17.20
C ILE A 126 -8.98 9.08 -15.99
N ILE A 127 -7.97 8.32 -15.58
CA ILE A 127 -7.14 8.68 -14.42
C ILE A 127 -6.41 9.99 -14.67
N ASP A 128 -5.80 10.19 -15.84
CA ASP A 128 -5.09 11.42 -16.17
C ASP A 128 -5.99 12.65 -16.03
N LYS A 129 -7.20 12.59 -16.58
CA LYS A 129 -8.20 13.67 -16.51
C LYS A 129 -8.67 13.94 -15.08
N VAL A 130 -8.90 12.90 -14.29
CA VAL A 130 -9.31 13.06 -12.89
C VAL A 130 -8.15 13.59 -12.03
N GLN A 131 -6.92 13.16 -12.30
CA GLN A 131 -5.71 13.70 -11.65
C GLN A 131 -5.47 15.18 -11.99
N GLU A 132 -5.80 15.64 -13.19
CA GLU A 132 -5.75 17.07 -13.52
C GLU A 132 -6.68 17.90 -12.64
N VAL A 133 -7.90 17.41 -12.40
CA VAL A 133 -8.84 18.05 -11.46
C VAL A 133 -8.24 18.07 -10.06
N TRP A 134 -7.72 16.95 -9.56
CA TRP A 134 -7.04 16.89 -8.26
C TRP A 134 -5.91 17.91 -8.17
N LYS A 135 -4.99 17.93 -9.14
CA LYS A 135 -3.87 18.88 -9.18
C LYS A 135 -4.36 20.32 -9.08
N ASN A 136 -5.42 20.66 -9.82
CA ASN A 136 -6.01 22.00 -9.80
C ASN A 136 -6.63 22.35 -8.45
N ILE A 137 -7.31 21.41 -7.79
CA ILE A 137 -7.85 21.62 -6.44
C ILE A 137 -6.70 21.93 -5.48
N VAL A 138 -5.66 21.10 -5.45
CA VAL A 138 -4.52 21.28 -4.54
C VAL A 138 -3.80 22.60 -4.80
N TYR A 139 -3.53 22.90 -6.06
CA TYR A 139 -2.84 24.12 -6.46
C TYR A 139 -3.58 25.39 -6.02
N ASN A 140 -4.92 25.41 -6.11
CA ASN A 140 -5.69 26.63 -5.86
C ASN A 140 -6.21 26.74 -4.41
N GLN A 141 -6.58 25.62 -3.78
CA GLN A 141 -7.23 25.62 -2.46
C GLN A 141 -6.21 25.50 -1.33
N PHE A 142 -5.07 24.88 -1.58
CA PHE A 142 -4.04 24.60 -0.57
C PHE A 142 -2.71 25.27 -0.91
N TYR A 143 -2.73 26.37 -1.67
CA TYR A 143 -1.52 27.01 -2.21
C TYR A 143 -0.52 27.47 -1.13
N ASN A 144 -1.03 27.95 0.01
CA ASN A 144 -0.23 28.41 1.15
C ASN A 144 0.23 27.28 2.08
N GLU A 145 -0.27 26.05 1.91
CA GLU A 145 0.10 24.94 2.78
C GLU A 145 1.51 24.44 2.47
N GLU A 146 2.29 24.15 3.49
CA GLU A 146 3.63 23.57 3.31
C GLU A 146 3.55 22.15 2.75
N TYR A 147 2.66 21.35 3.31
CA TYR A 147 2.37 20.01 2.82
C TYR A 147 1.34 20.06 1.69
N LYS A 148 1.66 19.40 0.57
CA LYS A 148 0.77 19.28 -0.57
C LYS A 148 0.78 17.86 -1.12
N CYS A 149 -0.32 17.15 -0.94
CA CYS A 149 -0.52 15.86 -1.58
C CYS A 149 -1.03 16.02 -3.02
N TYR A 150 -0.14 15.82 -3.99
CA TYR A 150 -0.44 15.82 -5.43
C TYR A 150 -0.69 14.40 -5.97
N PRO A 151 -1.39 14.28 -7.12
CA PRO A 151 -1.42 13.01 -7.85
C PRO A 151 -0.01 12.60 -8.27
N ASP A 152 0.35 11.34 -8.05
CA ASP A 152 1.65 10.77 -8.42
C ASP A 152 1.55 10.08 -9.79
N LYS A 153 2.03 10.79 -10.82
CA LYS A 153 2.08 10.30 -12.21
C LYS A 153 3.18 9.28 -12.46
N GLU A 154 4.10 9.07 -11.51
CA GLU A 154 5.15 8.05 -11.62
C GLU A 154 4.66 6.67 -11.15
N LEU A 155 3.47 6.58 -10.56
CA LEU A 155 2.86 5.31 -10.19
C LEU A 155 2.51 4.49 -11.43
N LEU A 156 2.92 3.22 -11.41
CA LEU A 156 2.63 2.28 -12.48
C LEU A 156 1.13 1.96 -12.47
N LEU A 157 0.50 2.07 -13.65
CA LEU A 157 -0.89 1.70 -13.87
C LEU A 157 -1.07 0.18 -13.86
N ASN A 158 -0.86 -0.44 -12.70
CA ASN A 158 -1.02 -1.86 -12.45
C ASN A 158 -1.58 -2.06 -11.03
N ILE A 159 -2.83 -2.53 -10.92
CA ILE A 159 -3.49 -2.65 -9.63
C ILE A 159 -2.81 -3.66 -8.70
N GLY A 160 -2.25 -4.75 -9.23
CA GLY A 160 -1.51 -5.73 -8.42
C GLY A 160 -0.26 -5.13 -7.77
N TYR A 161 0.51 -4.37 -8.55
CA TYR A 161 1.65 -3.59 -8.07
C TYR A 161 1.24 -2.61 -6.97
N LEU A 162 0.25 -1.76 -7.26
CA LEU A 162 -0.19 -0.72 -6.35
C LEU A 162 -0.73 -1.32 -5.04
N GLN A 163 -1.39 -2.47 -5.13
CA GLN A 163 -1.90 -3.18 -3.98
C GLN A 163 -0.77 -3.78 -3.13
N GLU A 164 0.31 -4.30 -3.72
CA GLU A 164 1.45 -4.81 -2.94
C GLU A 164 2.22 -3.71 -2.22
N ILE A 165 2.42 -2.56 -2.87
CA ILE A 165 3.00 -1.38 -2.21
C ILE A 165 2.07 -0.89 -1.09
N LYS A 166 0.74 -0.91 -1.31
CA LYS A 166 -0.23 -0.62 -0.25
C LYS A 166 -0.12 -1.59 0.92
N ASP A 167 -0.01 -2.89 0.64
CA ASP A 167 0.13 -3.94 1.66
C ASP A 167 1.40 -3.75 2.51
N LEU A 168 2.49 -3.27 1.90
CA LEU A 168 3.72 -2.90 2.60
C LEU A 168 3.52 -1.68 3.52
N PHE A 169 2.89 -0.62 3.00
CA PHE A 169 2.68 0.62 3.75
C PHE A 169 1.67 0.46 4.89
N ASP A 170 0.60 -0.30 4.67
CA ASP A 170 -0.37 -0.64 5.72
C ASP A 170 0.32 -1.44 6.84
N PHE A 171 1.23 -2.36 6.48
CA PHE A 171 2.05 -3.06 7.48
C PHE A 171 2.93 -2.11 8.29
N PHE A 172 3.57 -1.11 7.66
CA PHE A 172 4.36 -0.10 8.38
C PHE A 172 3.52 0.72 9.35
N GLU A 173 2.35 1.21 8.90
CA GLU A 173 1.43 2.01 9.72
C GLU A 173 0.91 1.24 10.93
N ASP A 174 0.57 -0.03 10.72
CA ASP A 174 0.03 -0.89 11.76
C ASP A 174 1.10 -1.40 12.73
N TYR A 175 2.37 -1.40 12.33
CA TYR A 175 3.48 -2.05 13.02
C TYR A 175 3.57 -1.66 14.49
N ASN A 176 3.55 -0.36 14.81
CA ASN A 176 3.74 0.12 16.18
C ASN A 176 2.57 -0.28 17.09
N GLN A 177 1.34 -0.28 16.58
CA GLN A 177 0.16 -0.72 17.32
C GLN A 177 0.24 -2.23 17.58
N MET A 178 0.52 -3.03 16.54
CA MET A 178 0.65 -4.49 16.68
C MET A 178 1.81 -4.88 17.62
N LYS A 179 2.96 -4.21 17.48
CA LYS A 179 4.15 -4.45 18.32
C LYS A 179 3.83 -4.25 19.81
N LYS A 180 3.11 -3.18 20.17
CA LYS A 180 2.66 -2.96 21.56
C LYS A 180 1.78 -4.09 22.06
N GLU A 181 0.83 -4.56 21.25
CA GLU A 181 -0.05 -5.67 21.60
C GLU A 181 0.70 -7.01 21.75
N ILE A 182 1.70 -7.25 20.89
CA ILE A 182 2.57 -8.44 20.94
C ILE A 182 3.45 -8.45 22.18
N ILE A 183 4.02 -7.32 22.56
CA ILE A 183 4.85 -7.21 23.78
C ILE A 183 3.97 -7.37 25.03
N ALA A 184 2.77 -6.81 25.04
CA ALA A 184 1.86 -6.88 26.19
C ALA A 184 1.37 -8.31 26.49
N ASN A 185 1.08 -9.11 25.47
CA ASN A 185 0.69 -10.51 25.64
C ASN A 185 1.09 -11.36 24.43
N THR A 186 2.35 -11.80 24.40
CA THR A 186 2.94 -12.53 23.27
C THR A 186 2.16 -13.78 22.90
N TYR A 187 1.72 -14.57 23.89
CA TYR A 187 0.99 -15.81 23.66
C TYR A 187 -0.32 -15.54 22.91
N ARG A 188 -1.17 -14.65 23.44
CA ARG A 188 -2.46 -14.32 22.82
C ARG A 188 -2.28 -13.60 21.49
N ALA A 189 -1.31 -12.69 21.42
CA ALA A 189 -1.02 -11.94 20.21
C ALA A 189 -0.54 -12.84 19.07
N CYS A 190 0.20 -13.92 19.36
CA CYS A 190 0.61 -14.87 18.33
C CYS A 190 -0.61 -15.45 17.61
N PHE A 191 -1.57 -16.04 18.34
CA PHE A 191 -2.77 -16.59 17.71
C PHE A 191 -3.63 -15.52 17.04
N LYS A 192 -3.62 -14.29 17.56
CA LYS A 192 -4.32 -13.16 16.95
C LYS A 192 -3.71 -12.77 15.60
N TYR A 193 -2.39 -12.74 15.49
CA TYR A 193 -1.69 -12.11 14.37
C TYR A 193 -0.99 -13.07 13.40
N VAL A 194 -0.83 -14.36 13.74
CA VAL A 194 -0.01 -15.30 12.95
C VAL A 194 -0.42 -15.37 11.48
N ASP A 195 -1.71 -15.42 11.16
CA ASP A 195 -2.17 -15.48 9.77
C ASP A 195 -1.95 -14.16 9.03
N TYR A 196 -2.11 -13.03 9.71
CA TYR A 196 -1.77 -11.71 9.14
C TYR A 196 -0.27 -11.58 8.90
N LEU A 197 0.57 -12.04 9.85
CA LEU A 197 2.03 -12.06 9.69
C LEU A 197 2.45 -12.94 8.52
N LYS A 198 1.77 -14.08 8.31
CA LYS A 198 1.96 -14.97 7.16
C LYS A 198 1.74 -14.24 5.83
N GLN A 199 0.87 -13.23 5.79
CA GLN A 199 0.64 -12.40 4.62
C GLN A 199 1.63 -11.23 4.50
N ARG A 200 1.89 -10.51 5.60
CA ARG A 200 2.66 -9.24 5.55
C ARG A 200 4.17 -9.40 5.58
N ILE A 201 4.69 -10.38 6.32
CA ILE A 201 6.15 -10.58 6.42
C ILE A 201 6.76 -10.91 5.04
N PRO A 202 6.16 -11.79 4.21
CA PRO A 202 6.61 -11.98 2.83
C PRO A 202 6.64 -10.71 1.99
N VAL A 203 5.61 -9.85 2.09
CA VAL A 203 5.55 -8.57 1.38
C VAL A 203 6.69 -7.66 1.83
N TYR A 204 6.93 -7.55 3.14
CA TYR A 204 8.05 -6.78 3.68
C TYR A 204 9.39 -7.23 3.09
N TYR A 205 9.73 -8.51 3.17
CA TYR A 205 11.03 -8.98 2.69
C TYR A 205 11.17 -8.90 1.17
N ALA A 206 10.09 -9.08 0.41
CA ALA A 206 10.11 -8.92 -1.04
C ALA A 206 10.39 -7.46 -1.45
N TRP A 207 9.77 -6.49 -0.78
CA TRP A 207 9.75 -5.09 -1.24
C TRP A 207 10.66 -4.13 -0.46
N ARG A 208 11.11 -4.44 0.76
CA ARG A 208 11.86 -3.49 1.61
C ARG A 208 13.10 -2.88 0.94
N ASP A 209 13.73 -3.60 0.01
CA ASP A 209 14.92 -3.10 -0.68
C ASP A 209 14.58 -2.06 -1.75
N SER A 210 13.34 -2.05 -2.27
CA SER A 210 12.88 -0.97 -3.16
C SER A 210 12.84 0.39 -2.45
N CYS A 211 12.70 0.38 -1.12
CA CYS A 211 12.74 1.56 -0.27
C CYS A 211 14.14 2.19 -0.16
N LYS A 212 15.18 1.55 -0.70
CA LYS A 212 16.56 2.10 -0.75
C LYS A 212 16.83 2.90 -2.02
N VAL A 213 16.01 2.74 -3.05
CA VAL A 213 16.28 3.27 -4.38
C VAL A 213 15.48 4.55 -4.59
N ASP A 214 16.19 5.66 -4.86
CA ASP A 214 15.54 6.93 -5.14
C ASP A 214 14.63 6.83 -6.38
N GLY A 215 13.46 7.46 -6.29
CA GLY A 215 12.45 7.43 -7.34
C GLY A 215 11.65 6.12 -7.43
N TYR A 216 11.87 5.14 -6.56
CA TYR A 216 10.94 4.01 -6.39
C TYR A 216 9.82 4.38 -5.42
N ALA A 217 8.63 3.81 -5.63
CA ALA A 217 7.43 4.19 -4.88
C ALA A 217 7.66 4.06 -3.38
N CYS A 218 8.28 2.98 -2.90
CA CYS A 218 8.53 2.84 -1.47
C CYS A 218 9.34 4.02 -0.90
N LYS A 219 10.47 4.36 -1.53
CA LYS A 219 11.34 5.46 -1.07
C LYS A 219 10.66 6.83 -1.16
N ARG A 220 9.79 7.05 -2.15
CA ARG A 220 9.04 8.30 -2.29
C ARG A 220 8.07 8.53 -1.12
N TYR A 221 7.53 7.47 -0.54
CA TYR A 221 6.43 7.55 0.44
C TYR A 221 6.81 7.19 1.87
N ILE A 222 7.92 6.49 2.10
CA ILE A 222 8.40 6.09 3.42
C ILE A 222 9.90 6.39 3.51
N ASP A 223 10.28 7.29 4.43
CA ASP A 223 11.66 7.73 4.56
C ASP A 223 12.50 6.74 5.41
N ASP A 224 12.05 6.44 6.62
CA ASP A 224 12.67 5.47 7.54
C ASP A 224 11.85 4.17 7.60
N TYR A 225 12.02 3.32 6.60
CA TYR A 225 11.33 2.03 6.54
C TYR A 225 11.95 0.98 7.49
N MET A 226 13.20 1.18 7.94
CA MET A 226 13.94 0.18 8.71
C MET A 226 13.44 0.06 10.15
N LYS A 227 12.86 1.12 10.71
CA LYS A 227 12.23 1.07 12.05
C LYS A 227 11.01 0.14 12.13
N TYR A 228 10.43 -0.24 10.99
CA TYR A 228 9.28 -1.16 10.89
C TYR A 228 9.71 -2.61 10.61
N ARG A 229 10.97 -2.95 10.88
CA ARG A 229 11.50 -4.30 10.67
C ARG A 229 10.71 -5.32 11.52
N PRO A 230 10.09 -6.36 10.93
CA PRO A 230 9.31 -7.32 11.70
C PRO A 230 10.15 -8.04 12.78
N SER A 231 11.41 -8.35 12.50
CA SER A 231 12.30 -9.05 13.42
C SER A 231 12.72 -8.22 14.63
N SER A 232 12.63 -6.87 14.59
CA SER A 232 13.01 -6.05 15.75
C SER A 232 12.08 -6.21 16.95
N VAL A 233 10.88 -6.79 16.76
CA VAL A 233 10.00 -7.15 17.88
C VAL A 233 10.70 -8.12 18.82
N ALA A 234 11.50 -9.07 18.29
CA ALA A 234 12.17 -10.09 19.09
C ALA A 234 13.12 -9.52 20.15
N ASN A 235 13.71 -8.35 19.90
CA ASN A 235 14.62 -7.69 20.84
C ASN A 235 13.90 -7.16 22.09
N GLU A 236 12.58 -6.99 22.03
CA GLU A 236 11.75 -6.45 23.11
C GLU A 236 10.90 -7.52 23.78
N LEU A 237 10.95 -8.77 23.29
CA LEU A 237 10.25 -9.88 23.92
C LEU A 237 11.04 -10.42 25.10
N SER A 238 10.32 -10.75 26.17
CA SER A 238 10.92 -11.41 27.34
C SER A 238 11.52 -12.76 26.97
N TYR A 239 12.79 -12.96 27.35
CA TYR A 239 13.53 -14.21 27.18
C TYR A 239 12.72 -15.41 27.71
N PHE A 240 12.13 -15.28 28.90
CA PHE A 240 11.34 -16.36 29.52
C PHE A 240 10.05 -16.66 28.74
N SER A 241 9.41 -15.64 28.19
CA SER A 241 8.10 -15.76 27.53
C SER A 241 8.18 -16.42 26.16
N VAL A 242 9.33 -16.34 25.49
CA VAL A 242 9.53 -16.83 24.13
C VAL A 242 10.49 -18.00 24.08
N ILE A 243 11.68 -17.90 24.68
CA ILE A 243 12.75 -18.89 24.47
C ILE A 243 12.50 -20.19 25.23
N LEU A 244 11.97 -20.12 26.45
CA LEU A 244 11.64 -21.33 27.22
C LEU A 244 10.37 -22.05 26.73
N THR A 245 9.47 -21.32 26.08
CA THR A 245 8.16 -21.83 25.63
C THR A 245 8.14 -22.14 24.14
N TYR A 246 9.15 -21.71 23.37
CA TYR A 246 9.26 -21.89 21.92
C TYR A 246 9.06 -23.34 21.48
N TYR A 247 9.82 -24.27 22.07
CA TYR A 247 9.78 -25.68 21.72
C TYR A 247 8.43 -26.36 22.03
N GLY A 248 7.60 -25.75 22.88
CA GLY A 248 6.27 -26.26 23.23
C GLY A 248 5.10 -25.46 22.64
N ASN A 249 5.37 -24.39 21.86
CA ASN A 249 4.33 -23.50 21.34
C ASN A 249 4.28 -23.53 19.82
N GLU A 250 3.26 -24.23 19.29
CA GLU A 250 3.03 -24.38 17.84
C GLU A 250 2.92 -23.03 17.12
N CYS A 251 2.34 -22.01 17.76
CA CYS A 251 2.19 -20.69 17.15
C CYS A 251 3.55 -20.00 16.97
N TYR A 252 4.44 -20.08 17.95
CA TYR A 252 5.77 -19.48 17.83
C TYR A 252 6.62 -20.16 16.75
N SER A 253 6.53 -21.49 16.62
CA SER A 253 7.15 -22.21 15.51
C SER A 253 6.63 -21.71 14.16
N LYS A 254 5.30 -21.57 14.01
CA LYS A 254 4.70 -21.03 12.76
C LYS A 254 5.20 -19.63 12.44
N VAL A 255 5.32 -18.76 13.44
CA VAL A 255 5.88 -17.41 13.23
C VAL A 255 7.33 -17.49 12.74
N TYR A 256 8.16 -18.35 13.34
CA TYR A 256 9.52 -18.57 12.87
C TYR A 256 9.56 -19.04 11.40
N ASP A 257 8.75 -20.05 11.05
CA ASP A 257 8.68 -20.58 9.69
C ASP A 257 8.28 -19.50 8.68
N ILE A 258 7.35 -18.60 9.04
CA ILE A 258 6.96 -17.45 8.21
C ILE A 258 8.17 -16.56 7.88
N PHE A 259 9.08 -16.31 8.83
CA PHE A 259 10.29 -15.52 8.57
C PHE A 259 11.27 -16.26 7.67
N VAL A 260 11.45 -17.56 7.87
CA VAL A 260 12.32 -18.39 7.03
C VAL A 260 11.81 -18.40 5.60
N ASP A 261 10.53 -18.73 5.39
CA ASP A 261 9.89 -18.77 4.08
C ASP A 261 9.93 -17.40 3.38
N ALA A 262 9.65 -16.32 4.11
CA ALA A 262 9.70 -14.97 3.55
C ALA A 262 11.09 -14.58 3.03
N LYS A 263 12.14 -15.09 3.70
CA LYS A 263 13.52 -14.87 3.27
C LYS A 263 13.93 -15.68 2.05
N GLU A 264 13.22 -16.75 1.71
CA GLU A 264 13.53 -17.52 0.49
C GLU A 264 12.83 -16.94 -0.75
N ARG A 265 11.85 -16.06 -0.55
CA ARG A 265 11.11 -15.43 -1.66
C ARG A 265 11.98 -14.44 -2.45
N PRO A 266 11.72 -14.31 -3.76
CA PRO A 266 12.48 -13.39 -4.59
C PRO A 266 12.16 -11.92 -4.24
N LYS A 267 13.16 -11.06 -4.39
CA LYS A 267 13.01 -9.61 -4.21
C LYS A 267 12.22 -8.99 -5.36
N ARG A 268 11.46 -7.96 -5.03
CA ARG A 268 10.61 -7.19 -5.96
C ARG A 268 10.99 -5.73 -5.92
N ASN A 269 10.80 -5.05 -7.04
CA ASN A 269 11.03 -3.62 -7.16
C ASN A 269 10.26 -3.02 -8.36
N ASP A 270 10.16 -1.70 -8.38
CA ASP A 270 9.50 -0.94 -9.45
C ASP A 270 10.10 -1.25 -10.84
N GLY A 271 11.41 -1.48 -10.93
CA GLY A 271 12.12 -1.77 -12.18
C GLY A 271 11.61 -3.03 -12.89
N ILE A 272 11.45 -4.12 -12.13
CA ILE A 272 10.91 -5.39 -12.63
C ILE A 272 9.49 -5.18 -13.19
N TYR A 273 8.65 -4.43 -12.49
CA TYR A 273 7.28 -4.14 -12.94
C TYR A 273 7.25 -3.22 -14.16
N LYS A 274 8.11 -2.20 -14.22
CA LYS A 274 8.27 -1.32 -15.39
C LYS A 274 8.62 -2.13 -16.63
N GLN A 275 9.65 -2.97 -16.55
CA GLN A 275 10.09 -3.80 -17.66
C GLN A 275 8.97 -4.73 -18.16
N LYS A 276 8.29 -5.44 -17.26
CA LYS A 276 7.16 -6.32 -17.63
C LYS A 276 6.03 -5.57 -18.33
N MET A 277 5.69 -4.38 -17.85
CA MET A 277 4.65 -3.56 -18.48
C MET A 277 5.04 -3.12 -19.89
N GLU A 278 6.30 -2.79 -20.13
CA GLU A 278 6.81 -2.48 -21.47
C GLU A 278 6.76 -3.69 -22.40
N ASP A 279 7.14 -4.87 -21.91
CA ASP A 279 7.12 -6.09 -22.71
C ASP A 279 5.70 -6.53 -23.07
N MET A 280 4.75 -6.40 -22.14
CA MET A 280 3.32 -6.61 -22.43
C MET A 280 2.78 -5.64 -23.49
N LYS A 281 3.20 -4.37 -23.47
CA LYS A 281 2.81 -3.38 -24.49
C LYS A 281 3.36 -3.77 -25.86
N LYS A 282 4.64 -4.15 -25.95
CA LYS A 282 5.28 -4.60 -27.20
C LYS A 282 4.62 -5.86 -27.76
N ALA A 283 4.17 -6.78 -26.90
CA ALA A 283 3.49 -8.00 -27.33
C ALA A 283 2.10 -7.71 -27.93
N LYS A 284 1.36 -6.73 -27.39
CA LYS A 284 0.05 -6.32 -27.93
C LYS A 284 0.13 -5.56 -29.26
N SER A 285 1.30 -4.97 -29.57
CA SER A 285 1.52 -4.23 -30.82
C SER A 285 2.03 -5.11 -31.97
N ARG A 286 2.17 -6.42 -31.77
CA ARG A 286 2.56 -7.42 -32.77
C ARG A 286 1.34 -8.23 -33.19
#